data_AF-A0A6G1GA31-F1
#
_entry.id   AF-A0A6G1GA31-F1
#
_cell.length_a   1.000
_cell.length_b   1.000
_cell.length_c   1.000
_cell.angle_alpha   90.00
_cell.angle_beta   90.00
_cell.angle_gamma   90.00
#
_symmetry.space_group_name_H-M   'P 1'
#
loop_
_entity.id
_entity.type
_entity.pdbx_description
1 polymer ?
#
loop_
_entity_poly.entity_id
_entity_poly.type
_entity_poly.pdbx_seq_one_letter_code
_entity_poly.pdbx_strand_id
1 'polypeptide(L)'
;MEGLSGNLKEKFTELTPVILDYRLWNDLDELLYVIEPISMFLRETEVSRKQDIGSVISKWDTVKAHLDLQFSNINALPMAASVENKWLTRKEKQITADLHRVAFHLNPLNRKVHVTSKDRKLIEDFIMKYSGNSTIANQAIRIFTQYKDSMSSFHRNKRLIAEENDTLEYWSTASAFHHAAPLTAIVNRVFTAPANSVPSERAFCHRISVFY
;
A
#
# COMPACT_ATOMS: atom_id res chain seq x y z
N MET A 1 -38.44 -29.48 16.94
CA MET A 1 -37.33 -28.51 17.10
C MET A 1 -36.65 -28.66 18.46
N GLU A 2 -36.39 -29.89 18.94
CA GLU A 2 -35.81 -30.11 20.29
C GLU A 2 -34.38 -30.70 20.27
N GLY A 3 -33.94 -31.27 19.14
CA GLY A 3 -32.62 -31.92 19.01
C GLY A 3 -31.41 -30.99 18.87
N LEU A 4 -31.61 -29.68 18.64
CA LEU A 4 -30.51 -28.72 18.50
C LEU A 4 -30.05 -28.12 19.84
N SER A 5 -30.85 -28.22 20.91
CA SER A 5 -30.56 -27.56 22.20
C SER A 5 -29.59 -28.34 23.09
N GLY A 6 -29.58 -29.68 23.01
CA GLY A 6 -28.68 -30.53 23.78
C GLY A 6 -27.22 -30.40 23.33
N ASN A 7 -27.00 -30.41 22.01
CA ASN A 7 -25.67 -30.32 21.40
C ASN A 7 -25.01 -28.94 21.63
N LEU A 8 -25.80 -27.87 21.71
CA LEU A 8 -25.32 -26.53 22.07
C LEU A 8 -24.96 -26.43 23.56
N LYS A 9 -25.76 -27.00 24.46
CA LYS A 9 -25.47 -27.00 25.90
C LYS A 9 -24.21 -27.80 26.24
N GLU A 10 -24.04 -28.98 25.65
CA GLU A 10 -22.81 -29.78 25.82
C GLU A 10 -21.59 -29.03 25.31
N LYS A 11 -21.63 -28.49 24.08
CA LYS A 11 -20.54 -27.66 23.53
C LYS A 11 -20.25 -26.42 24.38
N PHE A 12 -21.26 -25.78 24.93
CA PHE A 12 -21.05 -24.62 25.81
C PHE A 12 -20.35 -25.04 27.11
N THR A 13 -20.71 -26.20 27.66
CA THR A 13 -20.10 -26.73 28.88
C THR A 13 -18.64 -27.12 28.64
N GLU A 14 -18.32 -27.68 27.48
CA GLU A 14 -16.94 -28.01 27.06
C GLU A 14 -16.08 -26.78 26.79
N LEU A 15 -16.67 -25.72 26.20
CA LEU A 15 -15.95 -24.48 25.88
C LEU A 15 -15.81 -23.53 27.07
N THR A 16 -16.68 -23.62 28.08
CA THR A 16 -16.64 -22.75 29.26
C THR A 16 -15.27 -22.73 29.95
N PRO A 17 -14.60 -23.87 30.26
CA PRO A 17 -13.27 -23.82 30.86
C PRO A 17 -12.21 -23.21 29.95
N VAL A 18 -12.34 -23.35 28.64
CA VAL A 18 -11.43 -22.74 27.64
C VAL A 18 -11.64 -21.23 27.58
N ILE A 19 -12.88 -20.77 27.55
CA ILE A 19 -13.26 -19.35 27.54
C ILE A 19 -12.92 -18.68 28.88
N LEU A 20 -12.94 -19.40 30.00
CA LEU A 20 -12.56 -18.86 31.30
C LEU A 20 -11.04 -18.93 31.56
N ASP A 21 -10.27 -19.55 30.66
CA ASP A 21 -8.81 -19.59 30.78
C ASP A 21 -8.23 -18.20 30.45
N TYR A 22 -7.54 -17.61 31.43
CA TYR A 22 -6.86 -16.32 31.25
C TYR A 22 -5.78 -16.37 30.16
N ARG A 23 -5.19 -17.54 29.92
CA ARG A 23 -4.14 -17.72 28.91
C ARG A 23 -4.70 -17.51 27.51
N LEU A 24 -5.91 -18.00 27.24
CA LEU A 24 -6.58 -17.77 25.97
C LEU A 24 -6.74 -16.28 25.68
N TRP A 25 -7.18 -15.50 26.67
CA TRP A 25 -7.40 -14.06 26.49
C TRP A 25 -6.09 -13.30 26.32
N ASN A 26 -5.05 -13.67 27.06
CA ASN A 26 -3.72 -13.10 26.87
C ASN A 26 -3.18 -13.40 25.46
N ASP A 27 -3.30 -14.64 24.99
CA ASP A 27 -2.88 -15.04 23.64
C ASP A 27 -3.71 -14.31 22.56
N LEU A 28 -5.00 -14.08 22.81
CA LEU A 28 -5.87 -13.29 21.93
C LEU A 28 -5.48 -11.82 21.90
N ASP A 29 -5.14 -11.23 23.05
CA ASP A 29 -4.68 -9.83 23.14
C ASP A 29 -3.34 -9.64 22.44
N GLU A 30 -2.41 -10.59 22.58
CA GLU A 30 -1.15 -10.60 21.83
C GLU A 30 -1.41 -10.72 20.32
N LEU A 31 -2.32 -11.61 19.91
CA LEU A 31 -2.69 -11.75 18.51
C LEU A 31 -3.34 -10.48 17.94
N LEU A 32 -4.22 -9.84 18.71
CA LEU A 32 -4.85 -8.57 18.33
C LEU A 32 -3.79 -7.48 18.17
N TYR A 33 -2.83 -7.40 19.08
CA TYR A 33 -1.73 -6.44 19.01
C TYR A 33 -0.86 -6.62 17.75
N VAL A 34 -0.58 -7.87 17.35
CA VAL A 34 0.17 -8.19 16.12
C VAL A 34 -0.63 -7.83 14.86
N ILE A 35 -1.96 -8.01 14.88
CA ILE A 35 -2.83 -7.80 13.70
C ILE A 35 -3.29 -6.35 13.56
N GLU A 36 -3.35 -5.58 14.64
CA GLU A 36 -3.91 -4.23 14.65
C GLU A 36 -3.31 -3.30 13.58
N PRO A 37 -1.98 -3.21 13.38
CA PRO A 37 -1.42 -2.36 12.33
C PRO A 37 -1.88 -2.77 10.92
N ILE A 38 -2.05 -4.07 10.67
CA ILE A 38 -2.56 -4.59 9.39
C ILE A 38 -3.99 -4.13 9.18
N SER A 39 -4.83 -4.26 10.21
CA SER A 39 -6.23 -3.82 10.20
C SER A 39 -6.34 -2.30 9.99
N MET A 40 -5.52 -1.52 10.69
CA MET A 40 -5.45 -0.07 10.51
C MET A 40 -5.07 0.30 9.07
N PHE A 41 -4.04 -0.32 8.50
CA PHE A 41 -3.64 -0.02 7.13
C PHE A 41 -4.73 -0.34 6.12
N LEU A 42 -5.44 -1.47 6.27
CA LEU A 42 -6.58 -1.80 5.40
C LEU A 42 -7.66 -0.72 5.49
N ARG A 43 -8.06 -0.33 6.71
CA ARG A 43 -9.06 0.73 6.92
C ARG A 43 -8.63 2.06 6.30
N GLU A 44 -7.36 2.44 6.45
CA GLU A 44 -6.87 3.70 5.88
C GLU A 44 -6.89 3.69 4.35
N THR A 45 -6.54 2.56 3.72
CA THR A 45 -6.57 2.41 2.26
C THR A 45 -8.00 2.46 1.70
N GLU A 46 -9.00 2.23 2.54
CA GLU A 46 -10.42 2.28 2.16
C GLU A 46 -11.05 3.67 2.36
N VAL A 47 -10.60 4.43 3.35
CA VAL A 47 -11.28 5.67 3.79
C VAL A 47 -10.60 6.93 3.27
N SER A 48 -9.27 6.90 3.09
CA SER A 48 -8.50 8.12 2.86
C SER A 48 -8.29 8.40 1.37
N ARG A 49 -8.80 9.53 0.89
CA ARG A 49 -8.40 10.12 -0.41
C ARG A 49 -6.91 10.51 -0.45
N LYS A 50 -6.26 10.62 0.71
CA LYS A 50 -4.82 10.91 0.83
C LYS A 50 -3.93 9.67 0.67
N GLN A 51 -4.52 8.47 0.63
CA GLN A 51 -3.76 7.25 0.38
C GLN A 51 -3.80 6.90 -1.08
N ASP A 52 -2.75 7.36 -1.75
CA ASP A 52 -2.50 7.02 -3.13
C ASP A 52 -1.80 5.68 -3.28
N ILE A 53 -1.91 5.12 -4.49
CA ILE A 53 -1.26 3.88 -4.91
C ILE A 53 0.27 3.88 -4.74
N GLY A 54 0.90 5.07 -4.62
CA GLY A 54 2.33 5.21 -4.38
C GLY A 54 2.77 4.87 -2.95
N SER A 55 1.84 4.88 -1.99
CA SER A 55 2.12 4.54 -0.58
C SER A 55 2.13 3.03 -0.27
N VAL A 56 1.62 2.20 -1.19
CA VAL A 56 1.38 0.77 -0.97
C VAL A 56 2.67 0.04 -0.56
N ILE A 57 3.78 0.27 -1.28
CA ILE A 57 5.04 -0.42 -1.00
C ILE A 57 5.60 -0.01 0.37
N SER A 58 5.61 1.28 0.69
CA SER A 58 6.09 1.79 1.98
C SER A 58 5.28 1.18 3.14
N LYS A 59 3.96 1.02 2.97
CA LYS A 59 3.10 0.37 3.97
C LYS A 59 3.42 -1.11 4.17
N TRP A 60 3.66 -1.84 3.08
CA TRP A 60 4.14 -3.22 3.16
C TRP A 60 5.45 -3.32 3.96
N ASP A 61 6.34 -2.35 3.81
CA ASP A 61 7.59 -2.29 4.57
C ASP A 61 7.34 -1.95 6.05
N THR A 62 6.43 -1.02 6.36
CA THR A 62 6.03 -0.71 7.74
C THR A 62 5.42 -1.91 8.46
N VAL A 63 4.53 -2.67 7.81
CA VAL A 63 3.97 -3.88 8.42
C VAL A 63 5.05 -4.92 8.63
N LYS A 64 5.96 -5.12 7.65
CA LYS A 64 7.06 -6.08 7.82
C LYS A 64 7.91 -5.72 9.02
N ALA A 65 8.31 -4.44 9.15
CA ALA A 65 9.10 -3.98 10.29
C ALA A 65 8.38 -4.21 11.63
N HIS A 66 7.07 -3.99 11.68
CA HIS A 66 6.27 -4.30 12.86
C HIS A 66 6.28 -5.81 13.18
N LEU A 67 5.99 -6.66 12.19
CA LEU A 67 5.97 -8.11 12.36
C LEU A 67 7.33 -8.66 12.79
N ASP A 68 8.42 -8.19 12.18
CA ASP A 68 9.78 -8.59 12.52
C ASP A 68 10.11 -8.24 13.99
N LEU A 69 9.62 -7.09 14.49
CA LEU A 69 9.76 -6.68 15.90
C LEU A 69 8.90 -7.52 16.85
N GLN A 70 7.71 -7.95 16.44
CA GLN A 70 6.89 -8.83 17.27
C GLN A 70 7.47 -10.25 17.32
N PHE A 71 7.96 -10.77 16.19
CA PHE A 71 8.54 -12.11 16.15
C PHE A 71 9.84 -12.23 16.95
N SER A 72 10.63 -11.16 17.06
CA SER A 72 11.80 -11.15 17.94
C SER A 72 11.42 -11.17 19.42
N ASN A 73 10.27 -10.59 19.80
CA ASN A 73 9.80 -10.57 21.19
C ASN A 73 9.16 -11.89 21.64
N ILE A 74 8.56 -12.66 20.73
CA ILE A 74 7.71 -13.82 21.07
C ILE A 74 8.50 -15.17 21.07
N ASN A 75 9.81 -15.20 20.82
CA ASN A 75 10.59 -16.45 20.70
C ASN A 75 9.99 -17.49 19.71
N ALA A 76 9.17 -17.05 18.74
CA ALA A 76 8.46 -17.89 17.79
C ALA A 76 9.25 -18.13 16.48
N LEU A 77 10.55 -18.39 16.59
CA LEU A 77 11.51 -18.48 15.47
C LEU A 77 11.05 -19.38 14.29
N PRO A 78 10.46 -20.58 14.50
CA PRO A 78 10.00 -21.42 13.39
C PRO A 78 8.77 -20.86 12.66
N MET A 79 7.87 -20.15 13.36
CA MET A 79 6.72 -19.49 12.73
C MET A 79 7.17 -18.26 11.94
N ALA A 80 8.17 -17.52 12.41
CA ALA A 80 8.68 -16.33 11.76
C ALA A 80 9.15 -16.60 10.31
N ALA A 81 9.92 -17.67 10.08
CA ALA A 81 10.41 -18.01 8.74
C ALA A 81 9.30 -18.43 7.74
N SER A 82 8.28 -19.15 8.23
CA SER A 82 7.11 -19.51 7.41
C SER A 82 6.26 -18.29 7.05
N VAL A 83 6.09 -17.38 8.02
CA VAL A 83 5.36 -16.12 7.81
C VAL A 83 6.12 -15.22 6.86
N GLU A 84 7.45 -15.12 6.95
CA GLU A 84 8.26 -14.28 6.07
C GLU A 84 8.12 -14.71 4.59
N ASN A 85 8.21 -16.01 4.29
CA ASN A 85 8.04 -16.51 2.93
C ASN A 85 6.64 -16.22 2.38
N LYS A 86 5.61 -16.40 3.21
CA LYS A 86 4.21 -16.08 2.85
C LYS A 86 4.01 -14.57 2.66
N TRP A 87 4.67 -13.77 3.49
CA TRP A 87 4.64 -12.31 3.44
C TRP A 87 5.23 -11.79 2.14
N LEU A 88 6.46 -12.22 1.80
CA LEU A 88 7.11 -11.87 0.53
C LEU A 88 6.28 -12.31 -0.67
N THR A 89 5.74 -13.53 -0.64
CA THR A 89 4.86 -14.04 -1.70
C THR A 89 3.63 -13.16 -1.88
N ARG A 90 3.00 -12.71 -0.78
CA ARG A 90 1.78 -11.90 -0.86
C ARG A 90 2.07 -10.46 -1.26
N LYS A 91 3.15 -9.88 -0.74
CA LYS A 91 3.70 -8.58 -1.16
C LYS A 91 3.97 -8.58 -2.66
N GLU A 92 4.69 -9.57 -3.18
CA GLU A 92 4.99 -9.66 -4.61
C GLU A 92 3.73 -9.90 -5.44
N LYS A 93 2.75 -10.70 -4.99
CA LYS A 93 1.45 -10.85 -5.69
C LYS A 93 0.67 -9.54 -5.84
N GLN A 94 0.79 -8.61 -4.90
CA GLN A 94 0.11 -7.31 -5.00
C GLN A 94 0.94 -6.29 -5.79
N ILE A 95 2.27 -6.30 -5.61
CA ILE A 95 3.21 -5.35 -6.24
C ILE A 95 3.63 -5.80 -7.65
N THR A 96 3.20 -6.99 -8.12
CA THR A 96 3.51 -7.50 -9.48
C THR A 96 2.88 -6.67 -10.58
N ALA A 97 1.86 -5.87 -10.29
CA ALA A 97 1.35 -4.90 -11.24
C ALA A 97 2.33 -3.72 -11.36
N ASP A 98 2.85 -3.49 -12.56
CA ASP A 98 3.78 -2.39 -12.93
C ASP A 98 3.39 -1.06 -12.27
N LEU A 99 2.09 -0.82 -12.13
CA LEU A 99 1.50 0.39 -11.59
C LEU A 99 1.97 0.74 -10.17
N HIS A 100 2.09 -0.23 -9.25
CA HIS A 100 2.50 0.05 -7.86
C HIS A 100 3.97 0.48 -7.78
N ARG A 101 4.84 -0.17 -8.54
CA ARG A 101 6.27 0.18 -8.61
C ARG A 101 6.47 1.53 -9.27
N VAL A 102 5.73 1.82 -10.34
CA VAL A 102 5.74 3.13 -11.00
C VAL A 102 5.23 4.21 -10.06
N ALA A 103 4.07 4.01 -9.43
CA ALA A 103 3.50 4.95 -8.48
C ALA A 103 4.45 5.22 -7.32
N PHE A 104 5.05 4.17 -6.74
CA PHE A 104 6.01 4.30 -5.66
C PHE A 104 7.16 5.23 -6.03
N HIS A 105 7.77 5.05 -7.22
CA HIS A 105 8.89 5.89 -7.65
C HIS A 105 8.49 7.29 -8.11
N LEU A 106 7.23 7.51 -8.50
CA LEU A 106 6.68 8.84 -8.84
C LEU A 106 6.19 9.61 -7.62
N ASN A 107 6.00 8.96 -6.47
CA ASN A 107 5.61 9.62 -5.23
C ASN A 107 6.78 10.49 -4.70
N PRO A 108 6.57 11.80 -4.42
CA PRO A 108 7.60 12.72 -3.93
C PRO A 108 8.28 12.27 -2.63
N LEU A 109 7.56 11.59 -1.74
CA LEU A 109 8.09 11.06 -0.49
C LEU A 109 9.17 9.99 -0.73
N ASN A 110 9.05 9.25 -1.84
CA ASN A 110 10.00 8.21 -2.22
C ASN A 110 11.04 8.71 -3.24
N ARG A 111 11.12 10.02 -3.49
CA ARG A 111 12.06 10.61 -4.46
C ARG A 111 13.50 10.20 -4.19
N LYS A 112 13.91 10.12 -2.93
CA LYS A 112 15.29 9.76 -2.53
C LYS A 112 15.59 8.27 -2.59
N VAL A 113 14.58 7.42 -2.77
CA VAL A 113 14.77 5.97 -2.86
C VAL A 113 15.51 5.62 -4.15
N HIS A 114 16.54 4.77 -4.04
CA HIS A 114 17.33 4.34 -5.19
C HIS A 114 16.45 3.58 -6.21
N VAL A 115 16.63 3.88 -7.50
CA VAL A 115 15.93 3.17 -8.59
C VAL A 115 16.84 2.08 -9.11
N THR A 116 16.47 0.83 -8.88
CA THR A 116 17.20 -0.33 -9.42
C THR A 116 17.12 -0.35 -10.95
N SER A 117 18.07 -1.01 -11.63
CA SER A 117 18.02 -1.15 -13.10
C SER A 117 16.73 -1.83 -13.58
N LYS A 118 16.20 -2.78 -12.79
CA LYS A 118 14.93 -3.45 -13.07
C LYS A 118 13.75 -2.49 -12.99
N ASP A 119 13.65 -1.72 -11.91
CA ASP A 119 12.56 -0.75 -11.74
C ASP A 119 12.65 0.38 -12.76
N ARG A 120 13.87 0.83 -13.10
CA ARG A 120 14.09 1.84 -14.14
C ARG A 120 13.51 1.38 -15.47
N LYS A 121 13.87 0.18 -15.93
CA LYS A 121 13.35 -0.38 -17.18
C LYS A 121 11.83 -0.48 -17.14
N LEU A 122 11.27 -0.98 -16.04
CA LEU A 122 9.82 -1.08 -15.85
C LEU A 122 9.13 0.29 -15.97
N ILE A 123 9.68 1.33 -15.36
CA ILE A 123 9.13 2.70 -15.41
C ILE A 123 9.24 3.27 -16.82
N GLU A 124 10.37 3.09 -17.50
CA GLU A 124 10.59 3.54 -18.87
C GLU A 124 9.62 2.85 -19.84
N ASP A 125 9.48 1.52 -19.74
CA ASP A 125 8.52 0.73 -20.53
C ASP A 125 7.07 1.19 -20.27
N PHE A 126 6.71 1.48 -19.01
CA PHE A 126 5.41 2.03 -18.65
C PHE A 126 5.17 3.41 -19.27
N ILE A 127 6.15 4.33 -19.16
CA ILE A 127 6.06 5.66 -19.75
C ILE A 127 5.90 5.56 -21.27
N MET A 128 6.69 4.72 -21.94
CA MET A 128 6.60 4.49 -23.38
C MET A 128 5.21 3.99 -23.79
N LYS A 129 4.66 3.03 -23.04
CA LYS A 129 3.33 2.46 -23.29
C LYS A 129 2.20 3.48 -23.15
N TYR A 130 2.27 4.38 -22.17
CA TYR A 130 1.15 5.26 -21.80
C TYR A 130 1.27 6.72 -22.28
N SER A 131 2.40 7.12 -22.88
CA SER A 131 2.61 8.49 -23.39
C SER A 131 1.96 8.76 -24.77
N GLY A 132 1.53 7.71 -25.47
CA GLY A 132 0.86 7.81 -26.79
C GLY A 132 1.80 8.07 -27.98
N ASN A 133 2.95 8.74 -27.79
CA ASN A 133 4.00 8.82 -28.80
C ASN A 133 5.42 8.83 -28.17
N SER A 134 6.42 8.49 -28.99
CA SER A 134 7.81 8.35 -28.56
C SER A 134 8.46 9.68 -28.15
N THR A 135 8.05 10.81 -28.72
CA THR A 135 8.63 12.12 -28.39
C THR A 135 8.24 12.55 -26.97
N ILE A 136 6.96 12.47 -26.64
CA ILE A 136 6.43 12.75 -25.29
C ILE A 136 7.02 11.76 -24.28
N ALA A 137 7.10 10.48 -24.66
CA ALA A 137 7.69 9.46 -23.79
C ALA A 137 9.15 9.77 -23.45
N ASN A 138 9.98 10.10 -24.45
CA ASN A 138 11.39 10.46 -24.23
C ASN A 138 11.54 11.71 -23.37
N GLN A 139 10.66 12.70 -23.55
CA GLN A 139 10.61 13.88 -22.68
C GLN A 139 10.27 13.49 -21.24
N ALA A 140 9.24 12.67 -21.03
CA ALA A 140 8.83 12.20 -19.71
C ALA A 140 9.93 11.38 -19.02
N ILE A 141 10.65 10.51 -19.74
CA ILE A 141 11.79 9.74 -19.21
C ILE A 141 12.94 10.67 -18.78
N ARG A 142 13.23 11.71 -19.56
CA ARG A 142 14.25 12.71 -19.22
C ARG A 142 13.85 13.48 -17.96
N ILE A 143 12.58 13.90 -17.86
CA ILE A 143 12.04 14.57 -16.67
C ILE A 143 12.10 13.64 -15.46
N PHE A 144 11.74 12.37 -15.60
CA PHE A 144 11.82 11.39 -14.53
C PHE A 144 13.26 11.23 -14.02
N THR A 145 14.23 11.17 -14.95
CA THR A 145 15.65 11.08 -14.59
C THR A 145 16.11 12.32 -13.83
N GLN A 146 15.71 13.52 -14.27
CA GLN A 146 15.99 14.76 -13.53
C GLN A 146 15.33 14.76 -12.15
N TYR A 147 14.07 14.35 -12.05
CA TYR A 147 13.35 14.25 -10.79
C TYR A 147 14.05 13.31 -9.78
N LYS A 148 14.62 12.20 -10.25
CA LYS A 148 15.39 11.28 -9.39
C LYS A 148 16.82 11.75 -9.11
N ASP A 149 17.33 12.72 -9.86
CA ASP A 149 18.64 13.32 -9.62
C ASP A 149 18.57 14.34 -8.48
N SER A 150 19.34 14.04 -7.43
CA SER A 150 19.52 14.86 -6.22
C SER A 150 19.94 16.31 -6.48
N MET A 151 20.56 16.57 -7.63
CA MET A 151 21.08 17.90 -7.98
C MET A 151 20.13 18.73 -8.84
N SER A 152 18.95 18.19 -9.19
CA SER A 152 18.01 18.86 -10.07
C SER A 152 17.27 20.02 -9.40
N SER A 153 16.64 20.86 -10.22
CA SER A 153 15.83 21.99 -9.76
C SER A 153 14.58 21.55 -8.98
N PHE A 154 14.18 20.27 -9.07
CA PHE A 154 13.13 19.69 -8.21
C PHE A 154 13.52 19.72 -6.72
N HIS A 155 14.81 19.69 -6.38
CA HIS A 155 15.30 19.71 -5.00
C HIS A 155 15.44 21.11 -4.39
N ARG A 156 15.52 22.14 -5.23
CA ARG A 156 15.81 23.51 -4.79
C ARG A 156 14.55 24.37 -4.67
N ASN A 157 13.43 23.89 -5.23
CA ASN A 157 12.19 24.63 -5.24
C ASN A 157 11.43 24.43 -3.93
N LYS A 158 11.42 25.45 -3.07
CA LYS A 158 10.71 25.45 -1.78
C LYS A 158 9.22 25.14 -1.92
N ARG A 159 8.59 25.52 -3.04
CA ARG A 159 7.16 25.25 -3.28
C ARG A 159 6.92 23.76 -3.52
N LEU A 160 7.78 23.10 -4.30
CA LEU A 160 7.68 21.64 -4.48
C LEU A 160 7.90 20.89 -3.17
N ILE A 161 8.82 21.37 -2.32
CA ILE A 161 9.06 20.77 -1.00
C ILE A 161 7.82 20.87 -0.11
N ALA A 162 7.09 22.00 -0.16
CA ALA A 162 5.87 22.19 0.62
C ALA A 162 4.76 21.20 0.24
N GLU A 163 4.71 20.79 -1.03
CA GLU A 163 3.69 19.87 -1.56
C GLU A 163 4.13 18.39 -1.56
N GLU A 164 5.27 18.02 -0.97
CA GLU A 164 5.75 16.62 -1.00
C GLU A 164 4.76 15.59 -0.43
N ASN A 165 3.81 16.04 0.42
CA ASN A 165 2.78 15.19 1.02
C ASN A 165 1.54 14.98 0.12
N ASP A 166 1.40 15.74 -0.97
CA ASP A 166 0.31 15.59 -1.94
C ASP A 166 0.90 15.37 -3.33
N THR A 167 0.90 14.11 -3.78
CA THR A 167 1.51 13.74 -5.05
C THR A 167 0.91 14.51 -6.23
N LEU A 168 -0.42 14.69 -6.27
CA LEU A 168 -1.08 15.34 -7.41
C LEU A 168 -0.79 16.84 -7.44
N GLU A 169 -0.79 17.50 -6.28
CA GLU A 169 -0.45 18.92 -6.18
C GLU A 169 1.04 19.18 -6.47
N TYR A 170 1.92 18.30 -5.98
CA TYR A 170 3.35 18.33 -6.30
C TYR A 170 3.59 18.32 -7.81
N TRP A 171 2.98 17.37 -8.53
CA TRP A 171 3.19 17.25 -9.97
C TRP A 171 2.48 18.35 -10.77
N SER A 172 1.34 18.86 -10.28
CA SER A 172 0.69 20.04 -10.86
C SER A 172 1.59 21.27 -10.77
N THR A 173 2.20 21.49 -9.60
CA THR A 173 3.22 22.53 -9.40
C THR A 173 4.44 22.28 -10.28
N ALA A 174 4.95 21.04 -10.34
CA ALA A 174 6.11 20.70 -11.16
C ALA A 174 5.89 20.94 -12.65
N SER A 175 4.68 20.69 -13.15
CA SER A 175 4.29 20.96 -14.53
C SER A 175 4.50 22.44 -14.89
N ALA A 176 4.12 23.35 -13.98
CA ALA A 176 4.26 24.79 -14.17
C ALA A 176 5.73 25.27 -14.14
N PHE A 177 6.56 24.70 -13.26
CA PHE A 177 7.93 25.20 -13.03
C PHE A 177 9.03 24.46 -13.79
N HIS A 178 8.81 23.21 -14.20
CA HIS A 178 9.85 22.33 -14.77
C HIS A 178 9.50 21.78 -16.15
N HIS A 179 8.47 22.34 -16.80
CA HIS A 179 7.90 21.77 -18.03
C HIS A 179 7.59 20.27 -17.88
N ALA A 180 7.23 19.85 -16.66
CA ALA A 180 7.02 18.45 -16.32
C ALA A 180 5.68 17.90 -16.83
N ALA A 181 4.97 18.65 -17.69
CA ALA A 181 3.66 18.29 -18.23
C ALA A 181 3.60 16.88 -18.84
N PRO A 182 4.60 16.42 -19.63
CA PRO A 182 4.62 15.04 -20.16
C PRO A 182 4.55 13.96 -19.07
N LEU A 183 5.31 14.14 -17.98
CA LEU A 183 5.34 13.19 -16.87
C LEU A 183 4.11 13.37 -15.95
N THR A 184 3.67 14.60 -15.74
CA THR A 184 2.51 14.94 -14.91
C THR A 184 1.23 14.29 -15.43
N ALA A 185 1.04 14.23 -16.75
CA ALA A 185 -0.09 13.54 -17.34
C ALA A 185 -0.13 12.04 -16.99
N ILE A 186 1.03 11.39 -16.92
CA ILE A 186 1.17 9.99 -16.53
C ILE A 186 0.90 9.84 -15.04
N VAL A 187 1.49 10.69 -14.21
CA VAL A 187 1.24 10.72 -12.76
C VAL A 187 -0.25 10.84 -12.47
N ASN A 188 -0.94 11.81 -13.07
CA ASN A 188 -2.37 12.01 -12.83
C ASN A 188 -3.18 10.75 -13.15
N ARG A 189 -2.85 10.03 -14.22
CA ARG A 189 -3.50 8.74 -14.55
C ARG A 189 -3.19 7.65 -13.52
N VAL A 190 -1.94 7.57 -13.06
CA VAL A 190 -1.53 6.57 -12.06
C VAL A 190 -2.20 6.82 -10.72
N PHE A 191 -2.20 8.07 -10.25
CA PHE A 191 -2.65 8.45 -8.90
C PHE A 191 -4.16 8.69 -8.79
N THR A 192 -4.89 8.71 -9.91
CA THR A 192 -6.35 8.62 -9.93
C THR A 192 -6.85 7.18 -9.92
N ALA A 193 -5.97 6.19 -10.12
CA ALA A 193 -6.34 4.78 -9.98
C ALA A 193 -6.54 4.44 -8.49
N PRO A 194 -7.62 3.72 -8.14
CA PRO A 194 -7.82 3.28 -6.77
C PRO A 194 -6.73 2.27 -6.37
N ALA A 195 -6.23 2.38 -5.14
CA ALA A 195 -5.19 1.49 -4.61
C ALA A 195 -5.69 0.07 -4.29
N ASN A 196 -7.01 -0.14 -4.26
CA ASN A 196 -7.70 -1.39 -3.95
C ASN A 196 -9.01 -1.52 -4.75
N SER A 197 -9.51 -2.75 -4.91
CA SER A 197 -10.83 -3.04 -5.53
C SER A 197 -12.01 -2.84 -4.56
N VAL A 198 -11.73 -2.53 -3.30
CA VAL A 198 -12.70 -2.42 -2.19
C VAL A 198 -13.62 -1.17 -2.24
N PRO A 199 -13.28 -0.03 -2.86
CA PRO A 199 -14.20 1.11 -2.96
C PRO A 199 -15.51 0.75 -3.68
N SER A 200 -15.46 -0.16 -4.65
CA SER A 200 -16.65 -0.74 -5.28
C SER A 200 -17.41 -1.72 -4.38
N GLU A 201 -16.74 -2.42 -3.45
CA GLU A 201 -17.38 -3.36 -2.53
C GLU A 201 -18.26 -2.63 -1.52
N ARG A 202 -17.85 -1.47 -1.00
CA ARG A 202 -18.72 -0.63 -0.15
C ARG A 202 -19.94 -0.09 -0.90
N ALA A 203 -19.77 0.32 -2.15
CA ALA A 203 -20.90 0.74 -3.00
C ALA A 203 -21.87 -0.44 -3.24
N PHE A 204 -21.36 -1.66 -3.34
CA PHE A 204 -22.17 -2.88 -3.37
C PHE A 204 -22.88 -3.16 -2.04
N CYS A 205 -22.20 -3.06 -0.89
CA CYS A 205 -22.79 -3.26 0.43
C CYS A 205 -23.84 -2.19 0.80
N HIS A 206 -23.65 -0.93 0.38
CA HIS A 206 -24.68 0.12 0.54
C HIS A 206 -25.92 -0.13 -0.34
N ARG A 207 -25.77 -0.73 -1.52
CA ARG A 207 -26.94 -1.12 -2.34
C ARG A 207 -27.73 -2.27 -1.73
N ILE A 208 -27.11 -3.16 -0.95
CA ILE A 208 -27.80 -4.29 -0.30
C ILE A 208 -28.56 -3.83 0.96
N SER A 209 -28.09 -2.78 1.65
CA SER A 209 -28.74 -2.23 2.85
C SER A 209 -29.91 -1.28 2.59
N VAL A 210 -30.25 -1.02 1.32
CA VAL A 210 -31.47 -0.28 0.91
C VAL A 210 -32.60 -1.22 0.48
N PHE A 211 -32.39 -2.54 0.57
CA PHE A 211 -33.39 -3.57 0.24
C PHE A 211 -33.86 -4.41 1.45
N TYR A 212 -33.62 -3.95 2.68
CA TYR A 212 -34.23 -4.50 3.90
C TYR A 212 -34.76 -3.38 4.79
#